data_AF-A0A0E2BCW6-F1
#
_entry.id   AF-A0A0E2BCW6-F1
#
_cell.length_a   1.000
_cell.length_b   1.000
_cell.length_c   1.000
_cell.angle_alpha   90.00
_cell.angle_beta   90.00
_cell.angle_gamma   90.00
#
_symmetry.space_group_name_H-M   'P 1'
#
loop_
_entity.id
_entity.type
_entity.pdbx_description
1 polymer ?
#
loop_
_entity_poly.entity_id
_entity_poly.type
_entity_poly.pdbx_seq_one_letter_code
_entity_poly.pdbx_strand_id
1 'polypeptide(L)'
;MWGTVREATQMYPKIRIFGFLGMLYYFFFTVVQIQSQTRETVDPLLRGAWYEDQEQKEAVLYNKVMRYFRRNSHFVWKTDLHGRNYRFYKDGRVEFLIDRDFREVFPDVSELDVHGSEAKALAEHGEPYSAIRLLKGIGLCYRFQFGKLVPEGYRNATEELSRLMRHMAHKRGEVDDLTDPYGCTKKNILKIESESFRFSLETTGEWKHYFPEPETPESGTEGDHVWKVRRYYQSIGEQEKNTTETKKNEPESKNGFSREEEWEKIYRSQSEKFLYYRPDRILFTIGLTYHPVAAVYNSKNYFQLWDLKRGINPRTVREMDFRRKKEENSYVSRFDYFHKDGRKVPMVFLEKYYLRENRGLLFTIAGPEKQIERIRQVWSQLNQKLIVE
;
A
#
# COMPACT_ATOMS: atom_id res chain seq x y z
N MET A 1 -11.26 24.73 -122.49
CA MET A 1 -11.70 23.75 -123.51
C MET A 1 -12.45 22.65 -122.77
N TRP A 2 -13.79 22.71 -122.68
CA TRP A 2 -14.73 22.11 -123.65
C TRP A 2 -14.43 20.65 -123.95
N GLY A 3 -15.36 19.76 -123.59
CA GLY A 3 -15.31 18.35 -123.96
C GLY A 3 -16.14 17.46 -123.06
N THR A 4 -17.45 17.48 -123.25
CA THR A 4 -18.47 16.57 -122.69
C THR A 4 -18.45 15.20 -123.38
N VAL A 5 -19.25 14.25 -122.82
CA VAL A 5 -19.85 13.04 -123.46
C VAL A 5 -18.95 11.78 -123.37
N ARG A 6 -19.36 10.57 -122.93
CA ARG A 6 -20.67 9.87 -122.82
C ARG A 6 -20.61 8.73 -121.80
N GLU A 7 -21.78 8.37 -121.28
CA GLU A 7 -22.09 7.22 -120.44
C GLU A 7 -21.91 5.86 -121.15
N ALA A 8 -21.56 4.84 -120.38
CA ALA A 8 -22.03 3.47 -120.59
C ALA A 8 -22.12 2.74 -119.23
N THR A 9 -23.32 2.29 -118.92
CA THR A 9 -23.72 1.52 -117.74
C THR A 9 -23.32 0.04 -117.90
N GLN A 10 -22.80 -0.59 -116.84
CA GLN A 10 -23.37 -1.82 -116.23
C GLN A 10 -22.49 -2.44 -115.13
N MET A 11 -23.16 -2.67 -113.99
CA MET A 11 -23.04 -3.75 -113.00
C MET A 11 -21.74 -3.98 -112.18
N TYR A 12 -21.91 -3.69 -110.89
CA TYR A 12 -21.18 -4.12 -109.67
C TYR A 12 -20.76 -5.61 -109.62
N PRO A 13 -19.67 -5.97 -108.91
CA PRO A 13 -19.72 -6.01 -107.44
C PRO A 13 -18.59 -5.23 -106.73
N LYS A 14 -19.00 -4.54 -105.66
CA LYS A 14 -18.12 -4.01 -104.61
C LYS A 14 -17.37 -5.17 -103.96
N ILE A 15 -16.05 -5.22 -104.14
CA ILE A 15 -15.17 -6.01 -103.28
C ILE A 15 -15.17 -5.34 -101.91
N ARG A 16 -16.00 -5.85 -101.00
CA ARG A 16 -15.96 -5.48 -99.59
C ARG A 16 -14.70 -6.11 -98.98
N ILE A 17 -13.83 -5.24 -98.47
CA ILE A 17 -12.81 -5.58 -97.47
C ILE A 17 -13.57 -6.02 -96.21
N PHE A 18 -13.90 -7.31 -96.13
CA PHE A 18 -14.39 -7.98 -94.93
C PHE A 18 -13.77 -9.37 -94.91
N GLY A 19 -12.58 -9.46 -94.31
CA GLY A 19 -11.87 -10.74 -94.24
C GLY A 19 -10.64 -10.75 -93.34
N PHE A 20 -10.40 -9.70 -92.54
CA PHE A 20 -9.22 -9.63 -91.65
C PHE A 20 -9.53 -9.23 -90.20
N LEU A 21 -10.81 -9.15 -89.80
CA LEU A 21 -11.21 -9.03 -88.38
C LEU A 21 -11.83 -10.32 -87.80
N GLY A 22 -12.20 -11.31 -88.63
CA GLY A 22 -12.78 -12.58 -88.18
C GLY A 22 -11.76 -13.64 -87.74
N MET A 23 -10.54 -13.61 -88.29
CA MET A 23 -9.48 -14.56 -87.90
C MET A 23 -8.73 -14.17 -86.62
N LEU A 24 -8.74 -12.89 -86.25
CA LEU A 24 -8.16 -12.42 -84.99
C LEU A 24 -9.09 -12.66 -83.78
N TYR A 25 -10.41 -12.77 -84.00
CA TYR A 25 -11.37 -13.13 -82.96
C TYR A 25 -11.42 -14.65 -82.70
N TYR A 26 -11.17 -15.48 -83.71
CA TYR A 26 -11.10 -16.95 -83.56
C TYR A 26 -9.81 -17.45 -82.88
N PHE A 27 -8.72 -16.68 -82.97
CA PHE A 27 -7.46 -17.01 -82.30
C PHE A 27 -7.41 -16.59 -80.82
N PHE A 28 -8.22 -15.61 -80.40
CA PHE A 28 -8.31 -15.20 -78.99
C PHE A 28 -9.38 -15.96 -78.19
N PHE A 29 -10.39 -16.55 -78.83
CA PHE A 29 -11.38 -17.40 -78.15
C PHE A 29 -10.99 -18.89 -78.05
N THR A 30 -9.96 -19.34 -78.78
CA THR A 30 -9.45 -20.72 -78.68
C THR A 30 -8.37 -20.90 -77.60
N VAL A 31 -7.94 -19.82 -76.94
CA VAL A 31 -6.93 -19.87 -75.86
C VAL A 31 -7.56 -19.78 -74.45
N VAL A 32 -8.89 -19.61 -74.33
CA VAL A 32 -9.57 -19.46 -73.02
C VAL A 32 -10.35 -20.71 -72.57
N GLN A 33 -10.29 -21.83 -73.30
CA GLN A 33 -10.78 -23.13 -72.80
C GLN A 33 -9.71 -24.23 -72.91
N ILE A 34 -8.63 -24.08 -72.15
CA ILE A 34 -7.85 -25.23 -71.69
C ILE A 34 -7.97 -25.24 -70.17
N GLN A 35 -9.15 -25.61 -69.69
CA GLN A 35 -9.32 -26.12 -68.34
C GLN A 35 -10.27 -27.30 -68.40
N SER A 36 -9.69 -28.49 -68.56
CA SER A 36 -9.98 -29.66 -67.74
C SER A 36 -9.45 -30.92 -68.43
N GLN A 37 -8.94 -31.83 -67.61
CA GLN A 37 -8.46 -33.17 -67.94
C GLN A 37 -7.00 -33.26 -68.40
N THR A 38 -6.10 -32.67 -67.60
CA THR A 38 -5.03 -33.54 -67.08
C THR A 38 -5.72 -34.53 -66.13
N ARG A 39 -5.99 -35.74 -66.61
CA ARG A 39 -6.12 -36.89 -65.70
C ARG A 39 -4.73 -37.09 -65.12
N GLU A 40 -4.42 -36.35 -64.07
CA GLU A 40 -3.41 -36.79 -63.12
C GLU A 40 -3.90 -38.14 -62.60
N THR A 41 -3.12 -39.17 -62.92
CA THR A 41 -3.20 -40.47 -62.25
C THR A 41 -2.82 -40.23 -60.79
N VAL A 42 -3.80 -39.76 -60.01
CA VAL A 42 -3.70 -39.68 -58.56
C VAL A 42 -3.49 -41.11 -58.07
N ASP A 43 -2.35 -41.33 -57.43
CA ASP A 43 -2.03 -42.57 -56.73
C ASP A 43 -3.25 -42.99 -55.89
N PRO A 44 -3.81 -44.20 -56.07
CA PRO A 44 -5.03 -44.64 -55.37
C PRO A 44 -4.88 -44.70 -53.84
N LEU A 45 -3.66 -44.52 -53.29
CA LEU A 45 -3.39 -44.36 -51.86
C LEU A 45 -3.50 -42.90 -51.34
N LEU A 46 -3.54 -41.90 -52.22
CA LEU A 46 -3.65 -40.47 -51.90
C LEU A 46 -5.10 -39.96 -52.08
N ARG A 47 -6.07 -40.65 -51.49
CA ARG A 47 -7.47 -40.19 -51.47
C ARG A 47 -7.70 -39.17 -50.34
N GLY A 48 -7.48 -37.89 -50.64
CA GLY A 48 -7.88 -36.76 -49.79
C GLY A 48 -6.78 -35.71 -49.66
N ALA A 49 -7.19 -34.47 -49.35
CA ALA A 49 -6.28 -33.38 -48.98
C ALA A 49 -5.61 -33.69 -47.64
N TRP A 50 -4.65 -34.62 -47.66
CA TRP A 50 -3.95 -35.09 -46.45
C TRP A 50 -3.30 -33.92 -45.71
N TYR A 51 -2.85 -32.88 -46.43
CA TYR A 51 -2.31 -31.66 -45.84
C TYR A 51 -3.34 -30.86 -45.04
N GLU A 52 -4.55 -30.62 -45.56
CA GLU A 52 -5.58 -29.88 -44.81
C GLU A 52 -6.04 -30.64 -43.57
N ASP A 53 -6.18 -31.97 -43.68
CA ASP A 53 -6.53 -32.83 -42.53
C ASP A 53 -5.40 -32.88 -41.49
N GLN A 54 -4.13 -32.81 -41.91
CA GLN A 54 -2.98 -32.73 -40.99
C GLN A 54 -2.88 -31.35 -40.38
N GLU A 55 -3.06 -30.26 -41.13
CA GLU A 55 -3.08 -28.90 -40.59
C GLU A 55 -4.21 -28.71 -39.58
N GLN A 56 -5.39 -29.28 -39.82
CA GLN A 56 -6.48 -29.27 -38.84
C GLN A 56 -6.15 -30.09 -37.60
N LYS A 57 -5.55 -31.29 -37.77
CA LYS A 57 -5.11 -32.12 -36.64
C LYS A 57 -3.97 -31.45 -35.85
N GLU A 58 -3.04 -30.80 -36.53
CA GLU A 58 -1.96 -30.01 -35.94
C GLU A 58 -2.51 -28.78 -35.23
N ALA A 59 -3.48 -28.07 -35.79
CA ALA A 59 -4.15 -26.96 -35.13
C ALA A 59 -4.91 -27.42 -33.89
N VAL A 60 -5.59 -28.57 -33.94
CA VAL A 60 -6.27 -29.18 -32.78
C VAL A 60 -5.25 -29.64 -31.73
N LEU A 61 -4.14 -30.27 -32.12
CA LEU A 61 -3.05 -30.68 -31.24
C LEU A 61 -2.37 -29.46 -30.61
N TYR A 62 -2.05 -28.44 -31.39
CA TYR A 62 -1.49 -27.16 -30.96
C TYR A 62 -2.42 -26.49 -29.96
N ASN A 63 -3.72 -26.40 -30.25
CA ASN A 63 -4.71 -25.86 -29.32
C ASN A 63 -4.84 -26.70 -28.05
N LYS A 64 -4.75 -28.03 -28.14
CA LYS A 64 -4.79 -28.95 -27.00
C LYS A 64 -3.54 -28.79 -26.11
N VAL A 65 -2.35 -28.73 -26.72
CA VAL A 65 -1.07 -28.45 -26.07
C VAL A 65 -1.07 -27.07 -25.41
N MET A 66 -1.53 -26.03 -26.12
CA MET A 66 -1.70 -24.69 -25.58
C MET A 66 -2.72 -24.64 -24.44
N ARG A 67 -3.77 -25.48 -24.45
CA ARG A 67 -4.72 -25.59 -23.34
C ARG A 67 -4.08 -26.19 -22.07
N TYR A 68 -3.12 -27.11 -22.23
CA TYR A 68 -2.32 -27.61 -21.11
C TYR A 68 -1.36 -26.54 -20.57
N PHE A 69 -0.74 -25.74 -21.44
CA PHE A 69 0.14 -24.64 -21.00
C PHE A 69 -0.62 -23.43 -20.42
N ARG A 70 -1.86 -23.15 -20.86
CA ARG A 70 -2.75 -22.11 -20.30
C ARG A 70 -3.20 -22.40 -18.86
N ARG A 71 -3.07 -23.65 -18.38
CA ARG A 71 -3.42 -24.04 -17.00
C ARG A 71 -2.29 -23.86 -15.99
N ASN A 72 -1.08 -23.46 -16.41
CA ASN A 72 -0.06 -23.02 -15.46
C ASN A 72 -0.56 -21.74 -14.79
N SER A 73 -0.72 -21.74 -13.48
CA SER A 73 -1.21 -20.58 -12.75
C SER A 73 -0.44 -19.33 -13.18
N HIS A 74 -1.16 -18.36 -13.75
CA HIS A 74 -0.58 -17.09 -14.21
C HIS A 74 0.02 -16.27 -13.06
N PHE A 75 -0.25 -16.69 -11.83
CA PHE A 75 0.21 -16.10 -10.58
C PHE A 75 0.64 -17.15 -9.56
N VAL A 76 1.42 -16.71 -8.58
CA VAL A 76 1.86 -17.46 -7.40
C VAL A 76 1.37 -16.70 -6.17
N TRP A 77 0.81 -17.42 -5.20
CA TRP A 77 0.48 -16.86 -3.89
C TRP A 77 1.74 -16.64 -3.08
N LYS A 78 1.90 -15.43 -2.53
CA LYS A 78 2.98 -15.08 -1.63
C LYS A 78 2.40 -14.40 -0.40
N THR A 79 3.18 -14.45 0.68
CA THR A 79 2.91 -13.76 1.93
C THR A 79 3.94 -12.66 2.11
N ASP A 80 3.51 -11.49 2.57
CA ASP A 80 4.40 -10.39 2.94
C ASP A 80 5.10 -10.66 4.30
N LEU A 81 5.98 -9.76 4.72
CA LEU A 81 6.67 -9.86 6.01
C LEU A 81 5.73 -9.88 7.22
N HIS A 82 4.49 -9.43 7.04
CA HIS A 82 3.47 -9.30 8.08
C HIS A 82 2.41 -10.42 8.02
N GLY A 83 2.60 -11.42 7.15
CA GLY A 83 1.73 -12.59 7.02
C GLY A 83 0.46 -12.34 6.18
N ARG A 84 0.40 -11.26 5.39
CA ARG A 84 -0.72 -10.89 4.52
C ARG A 84 -0.51 -11.43 3.11
N ASN A 85 -1.58 -11.83 2.46
CA ASN A 85 -1.53 -12.53 1.18
C ASN A 85 -1.55 -11.57 -0.01
N TYR A 86 -0.76 -11.87 -1.04
CA TYR A 86 -0.83 -11.20 -2.33
C TYR A 86 -0.57 -12.17 -3.49
N ARG A 87 -1.03 -11.80 -4.68
CA ARG A 87 -0.78 -12.53 -5.92
C ARG A 87 0.37 -11.90 -6.68
N PHE A 88 1.36 -12.72 -7.00
CA PHE A 88 2.49 -12.33 -7.84
C PHE A 88 2.35 -12.95 -9.22
N TYR A 89 2.14 -12.14 -10.24
CA TYR A 89 1.98 -12.58 -11.61
C TYR A 89 3.33 -12.78 -12.31
N LYS A 90 3.36 -13.67 -13.32
CA LYS A 90 4.59 -13.96 -14.08
C LYS A 90 5.14 -12.77 -14.87
N ASP A 91 4.27 -11.80 -15.18
CA ASP A 91 4.63 -10.54 -15.84
C ASP A 91 5.19 -9.48 -14.87
N GLY A 92 5.34 -9.83 -13.59
CA GLY A 92 5.85 -8.95 -12.54
C GLY A 92 4.78 -8.09 -11.87
N ARG A 93 3.50 -8.18 -12.28
CA ARG A 93 2.43 -7.46 -11.60
C ARG A 93 2.16 -8.05 -10.22
N VAL A 94 1.88 -7.16 -9.27
CA VAL A 94 1.51 -7.52 -7.90
C VAL A 94 0.08 -7.06 -7.66
N GLU A 95 -0.76 -7.97 -7.19
CA GLU A 95 -2.14 -7.69 -6.78
C GLU A 95 -2.30 -8.04 -5.31
N PHE A 96 -2.51 -7.03 -4.49
CA PHE A 96 -2.80 -7.19 -3.08
C PHE A 96 -4.28 -7.51 -2.87
N LEU A 97 -4.57 -8.42 -1.94
CA LEU A 97 -5.93 -8.83 -1.63
C LEU A 97 -6.28 -8.43 -0.21
N ILE A 98 -7.40 -7.72 -0.07
CA ILE A 98 -7.91 -7.32 1.23
C ILE A 98 -8.77 -8.46 1.78
N ASP A 99 -8.14 -9.27 2.62
CA ASP A 99 -8.81 -10.34 3.37
C ASP A 99 -9.59 -9.78 4.57
N ARG A 100 -10.48 -10.59 5.16
CA ARG A 100 -11.26 -10.19 6.37
C ARG A 100 -10.39 -9.88 7.57
N ASP A 101 -9.22 -10.51 7.66
CA ASP A 101 -8.24 -10.32 8.73
C ASP A 101 -7.20 -9.23 8.38
N PHE A 102 -7.51 -8.35 7.42
CA PHE A 102 -6.63 -7.26 7.02
C PHE A 102 -6.26 -6.38 8.22
N ARG A 103 -4.96 -6.08 8.31
CA ARG A 103 -4.40 -5.14 9.28
C ARG A 103 -3.53 -4.15 8.53
N GLU A 104 -3.74 -2.88 8.83
CA GLU A 104 -2.91 -1.80 8.31
C GLU A 104 -1.51 -1.87 8.96
N VAL A 105 -0.48 -1.59 8.17
CA VAL A 105 0.92 -1.63 8.59
C VAL A 105 1.67 -0.46 7.94
N PHE A 106 2.75 0.01 8.59
CA PHE A 106 3.66 0.95 7.95
C PHE A 106 4.37 0.28 6.76
N PRO A 107 4.55 0.99 5.63
CA PRO A 107 5.26 0.44 4.49
C PRO A 107 6.72 0.13 4.86
N ASP A 108 7.20 -1.03 4.42
CA ASP A 108 8.60 -1.41 4.51
C ASP A 108 9.33 -1.16 3.18
N VAL A 109 10.59 -0.72 3.28
CA VAL A 109 11.43 -0.42 2.11
C VAL A 109 11.69 -1.66 1.23
N SER A 110 11.61 -2.88 1.78
CA SER A 110 11.84 -4.09 0.99
C SER A 110 10.65 -4.53 0.13
N GLU A 111 9.43 -4.06 0.42
CA GLU A 111 8.18 -4.52 -0.20
C GLU A 111 7.36 -3.37 -0.83
N LEU A 112 8.03 -2.31 -1.32
CA LEU A 112 7.36 -1.10 -1.81
C LEU A 112 6.36 -1.34 -2.95
N ASP A 113 6.63 -2.28 -3.85
CA ASP A 113 5.70 -2.61 -4.95
C ASP A 113 4.43 -3.30 -4.42
N VAL A 114 4.56 -4.11 -3.37
CA VAL A 114 3.42 -4.75 -2.69
C VAL A 114 2.57 -3.69 -2.00
N HIS A 115 3.19 -2.77 -1.27
CA HIS A 115 2.48 -1.66 -0.61
C HIS A 115 1.83 -0.69 -1.61
N GLY A 116 2.44 -0.49 -2.78
CA GLY A 116 1.83 0.28 -3.87
C GLY A 116 0.55 -0.38 -4.40
N SER A 117 0.55 -1.71 -4.51
CA SER A 117 -0.64 -2.49 -4.87
C SER A 117 -1.70 -2.47 -3.76
N GLU A 118 -1.27 -2.61 -2.50
CA GLU A 118 -2.13 -2.50 -1.30
C GLU A 118 -2.87 -1.15 -1.27
N ALA A 119 -2.18 -0.03 -1.52
CA ALA A 119 -2.81 1.28 -1.56
C ALA A 119 -3.87 1.40 -2.66
N LYS A 120 -3.65 0.79 -3.83
CA LYS A 120 -4.64 0.76 -4.91
C LYS A 120 -5.86 -0.08 -4.54
N ALA A 121 -5.63 -1.27 -3.98
CA ALA A 121 -6.71 -2.13 -3.49
C ALA A 121 -7.54 -1.41 -2.41
N LEU A 122 -6.91 -0.74 -1.44
CA LEU A 122 -7.61 0.03 -0.40
C LEU A 122 -8.48 1.14 -0.99
N ALA A 123 -7.97 1.87 -1.97
CA ALA A 123 -8.74 2.90 -2.65
C ALA A 123 -9.94 2.33 -3.42
N GLU A 124 -9.80 1.17 -4.06
CA GLU A 124 -10.89 0.48 -4.78
C GLU A 124 -11.95 -0.09 -3.84
N HIS A 125 -11.55 -0.52 -2.65
CA HIS A 125 -12.43 -1.06 -1.61
C HIS A 125 -13.10 0.00 -0.74
N GLY A 126 -12.90 1.30 -1.01
CA GLY A 126 -13.57 2.38 -0.30
C GLY A 126 -12.88 2.86 0.98
N GLU A 127 -11.60 2.54 1.17
CA GLU A 127 -10.76 2.98 2.29
C GLU A 127 -9.72 4.04 1.86
N PRO A 128 -10.15 5.27 1.51
CA PRO A 128 -9.27 6.28 0.92
C PRO A 128 -8.24 6.84 1.93
N TYR A 129 -8.58 6.92 3.23
CA TYR A 129 -7.67 7.49 4.23
C TYR A 129 -6.46 6.59 4.46
N SER A 130 -6.68 5.27 4.61
CA SER A 130 -5.62 4.28 4.74
C SER A 130 -4.74 4.23 3.49
N ALA A 131 -5.35 4.29 2.29
CA ALA A 131 -4.62 4.38 1.04
C ALA A 131 -3.71 5.62 0.97
N ILE A 132 -4.23 6.81 1.31
CA ILE A 132 -3.47 8.07 1.34
C ILE A 132 -2.32 7.98 2.36
N ARG A 133 -2.58 7.45 3.55
CA ARG A 133 -1.57 7.28 4.60
C ARG A 133 -0.44 6.35 4.15
N LEU A 134 -0.79 5.22 3.53
CA LEU A 134 0.16 4.27 2.98
C LEU A 134 1.00 4.90 1.85
N LEU A 135 0.38 5.64 0.94
CA LEU A 135 1.09 6.34 -0.15
C LEU A 135 2.04 7.44 0.36
N LYS A 136 1.65 8.20 1.39
CA LYS A 136 2.54 9.14 2.09
C LYS A 136 3.74 8.40 2.70
N GLY A 137 3.50 7.27 3.36
CA GLY A 137 4.54 6.40 3.90
C GLY A 137 5.48 5.81 2.83
N ILE A 138 4.95 5.37 1.69
CA ILE A 138 5.75 4.89 0.54
C ILE A 138 6.65 6.01 0.02
N GLY A 139 6.11 7.23 -0.11
CA GLY A 139 6.89 8.42 -0.46
C GLY A 139 8.04 8.68 0.52
N LEU A 140 7.78 8.53 1.82
CA LEU A 140 8.81 8.59 2.86
C LEU A 140 9.87 7.50 2.70
N CYS A 141 9.46 6.26 2.40
CA CYS A 141 10.38 5.16 2.19
C CYS A 141 11.32 5.36 1.01
N TYR A 142 10.82 5.86 -0.11
CA TYR A 142 11.68 6.21 -1.25
C TYR A 142 12.67 7.32 -0.88
N ARG A 143 12.24 8.37 -0.18
CA ARG A 143 13.15 9.42 0.33
C ARG A 143 14.17 8.85 1.32
N PHE A 144 13.78 7.91 2.17
CA PHE A 144 14.64 7.29 3.17
C PHE A 144 15.64 6.29 2.59
N GLN A 145 15.31 5.65 1.47
CA GLN A 145 16.19 4.70 0.78
C GLN A 145 17.12 5.39 -0.23
N PHE A 146 16.59 6.30 -1.04
CA PHE A 146 17.27 6.86 -2.20
C PHE A 146 17.59 8.36 -2.08
N GLY A 147 17.15 9.02 -1.00
CA GLY A 147 17.41 10.44 -0.76
C GLY A 147 16.71 11.32 -1.79
N LYS A 148 17.51 12.00 -2.62
CA LYS A 148 17.02 12.93 -3.67
C LYS A 148 16.68 12.25 -4.99
N LEU A 149 17.05 10.98 -5.18
CA LEU A 149 16.73 10.25 -6.39
C LEU A 149 15.24 9.92 -6.41
N VAL A 150 14.63 10.02 -7.59
CA VAL A 150 13.19 9.85 -7.81
C VAL A 150 12.97 8.66 -8.75
N PRO A 151 12.90 7.41 -8.23
CA PRO A 151 12.58 6.23 -9.03
C PRO A 151 11.19 6.32 -9.66
N GLU A 152 10.93 5.50 -10.68
CA GLU A 152 9.62 5.40 -11.33
C GLU A 152 8.51 5.04 -10.33
N GLY A 153 8.76 4.09 -9.43
CA GLY A 153 7.81 3.70 -8.39
C GLY A 153 7.42 4.86 -7.44
N TYR A 154 8.34 5.80 -7.18
CA TYR A 154 8.02 7.01 -6.42
C TYR A 154 7.07 7.91 -7.21
N ARG A 155 7.34 8.13 -8.51
CA ARG A 155 6.46 8.96 -9.36
C ARG A 155 5.04 8.40 -9.39
N ASN A 156 4.91 7.10 -9.64
CA ASN A 156 3.63 6.40 -9.65
C ASN A 156 2.88 6.57 -8.32
N ALA A 157 3.56 6.38 -7.18
CA ALA A 157 2.96 6.59 -5.87
C ALA A 157 2.52 8.05 -5.64
N THR A 158 3.32 9.03 -6.06
CA THR A 158 2.98 10.45 -5.92
C THR A 158 1.84 10.89 -6.83
N GLU A 159 1.74 10.32 -8.04
CA GLU A 159 0.64 10.57 -8.97
C GLU A 159 -0.68 10.03 -8.42
N GLU A 160 -0.68 8.79 -7.90
CA GLU A 160 -1.84 8.19 -7.25
C GLU A 160 -2.23 8.95 -5.98
N LEU A 161 -1.26 9.34 -5.15
CA LEU A 161 -1.51 10.19 -3.98
C LEU A 161 -2.18 11.50 -4.40
N SER A 162 -1.65 12.16 -5.44
CA SER A 162 -2.20 13.41 -5.95
C SER A 162 -3.60 13.26 -6.52
N ARG A 163 -3.91 12.10 -7.13
CA ARG A 163 -5.26 11.75 -7.61
C ARG A 163 -6.24 11.60 -6.44
N LEU A 164 -5.86 10.83 -5.42
CA LEU A 164 -6.69 10.61 -4.22
C LEU A 164 -6.89 11.89 -3.40
N MET A 165 -5.83 12.70 -3.21
CA MET A 165 -5.92 13.98 -2.53
C MET A 165 -6.87 14.95 -3.25
N ARG A 166 -6.86 14.96 -4.59
CA ARG A 166 -7.81 15.75 -5.39
C ARG A 166 -9.25 15.25 -5.23
N HIS A 167 -9.45 13.93 -5.23
CA HIS A 167 -10.76 13.33 -4.99
C HIS A 167 -11.31 13.68 -3.59
N MET A 168 -10.43 13.67 -2.57
CA MET A 168 -10.76 13.95 -1.17
C MET A 168 -10.62 15.43 -0.79
N ALA A 169 -10.51 16.34 -1.76
CA ALA A 169 -10.27 17.76 -1.49
C ALA A 169 -11.37 18.42 -0.62
N HIS A 170 -12.60 17.93 -0.73
CA HIS A 170 -13.74 18.38 0.07
C HIS A 170 -13.64 18.01 1.56
N LYS A 171 -12.80 17.02 1.91
CA LYS A 171 -12.58 16.51 3.28
C LYS A 171 -11.13 16.68 3.73
N ARG A 172 -10.47 17.77 3.31
CA ARG A 172 -9.04 18.00 3.58
C ARG A 172 -8.69 17.92 5.07
N GLY A 173 -9.52 18.48 5.95
CA GLY A 173 -9.32 18.41 7.39
C GLY A 173 -9.28 16.97 7.91
N GLU A 174 -10.26 16.15 7.55
CA GLU A 174 -10.30 14.72 7.91
C GLU A 174 -9.10 13.95 7.35
N VAL A 175 -8.70 14.24 6.10
CA VAL A 175 -7.52 13.61 5.49
C VAL A 175 -6.28 13.95 6.30
N ASP A 176 -6.05 15.21 6.62
CA ASP A 176 -4.89 15.61 7.43
C ASP A 176 -4.98 15.04 8.86
N ASP A 177 -6.18 14.91 9.41
CA ASP A 177 -6.44 14.34 10.73
C ASP A 177 -6.27 12.82 10.80
N LEU A 178 -6.49 12.09 9.71
CA LEU A 178 -6.37 10.64 9.69
C LEU A 178 -5.05 10.18 9.08
N THR A 179 -4.33 11.00 8.32
CA THR A 179 -3.15 10.53 7.56
C THR A 179 -1.81 11.07 8.06
N ASP A 180 -1.83 12.09 8.92
CA ASP A 180 -0.63 12.59 9.59
C ASP A 180 -0.59 12.15 11.06
N PRO A 181 0.62 11.88 11.61
CA PRO A 181 1.88 11.65 10.93
C PRO A 181 1.89 10.30 10.19
N TYR A 182 2.76 10.17 9.20
CA TYR A 182 2.97 8.94 8.44
C TYR A 182 4.36 8.37 8.71
N GLY A 183 4.56 7.08 8.40
CA GLY A 183 5.79 6.38 8.76
C GLY A 183 6.30 5.44 7.68
N CYS A 184 7.56 5.02 7.84
CA CYS A 184 8.25 4.05 6.99
C CYS A 184 9.17 3.18 7.83
N THR A 185 9.22 1.88 7.52
CA THR A 185 10.13 0.92 8.16
C THR A 185 11.30 0.57 7.24
N LYS A 186 12.51 0.52 7.79
CA LYS A 186 13.72 0.03 7.11
C LYS A 186 14.62 -0.68 8.10
N LYS A 187 14.90 -1.97 7.89
CA LYS A 187 15.84 -2.76 8.71
C LYS A 187 15.60 -2.57 10.23
N ASN A 188 14.35 -2.70 10.67
CA ASN A 188 13.92 -2.50 12.07
C ASN A 188 14.08 -1.07 12.63
N ILE A 189 14.17 -0.06 11.77
CA ILE A 189 14.06 1.36 12.13
C ILE A 189 12.75 1.89 11.57
N LEU A 190 11.90 2.43 12.44
CA LEU A 190 10.68 3.13 12.07
C LEU A 190 10.96 4.62 12.04
N LYS A 191 10.85 5.23 10.86
CA LYS A 191 10.90 6.67 10.67
C LYS A 191 9.48 7.23 10.60
N ILE A 192 9.17 8.23 11.41
CA ILE A 192 7.89 8.92 11.46
C ILE A 192 8.12 10.37 11.10
N GLU A 193 7.29 10.91 10.21
CA GLU A 193 7.39 12.29 9.75
C GLU A 193 6.02 12.96 9.71
N SER A 194 6.00 14.26 9.98
CA SER A 194 4.85 15.11 9.69
C SER A 194 5.32 16.36 8.98
N GLU A 195 4.84 16.57 7.76
CA GLU A 195 5.08 17.80 7.00
C GLU A 195 4.34 18.99 7.64
N SER A 196 3.09 18.77 8.06
CA SER A 196 2.23 19.79 8.67
C SER A 196 2.84 20.37 9.95
N PHE A 197 3.37 19.50 10.81
CA PHE A 197 3.96 19.90 12.10
C PHE A 197 5.49 19.98 12.10
N ARG A 198 6.13 19.75 10.95
CA ARG A 198 7.58 19.83 10.72
C ARG A 198 8.43 19.12 11.78
N PHE A 199 8.19 17.82 11.93
CA PHE A 199 9.08 16.98 12.73
C PHE A 199 9.40 15.69 12.00
N SER A 200 10.58 15.15 12.29
CA SER A 200 11.03 13.84 11.86
C SER A 200 11.62 13.11 13.08
N LEU A 201 11.27 11.84 13.22
CA LEU A 201 11.68 11.00 14.33
C LEU A 201 12.06 9.63 13.80
N GLU A 202 13.17 9.08 14.29
CA GLU A 202 13.52 7.68 14.09
C GLU A 202 13.46 6.91 15.41
N THR A 203 12.82 5.75 15.38
CA THR A 203 12.66 4.84 16.52
C THR A 203 12.86 3.38 16.08
N THR A 204 12.80 2.44 17.02
CA THR A 204 12.85 1.00 16.75
C THR A 204 11.58 0.52 16.03
N GLY A 205 11.67 -0.49 15.15
CA GLY A 205 10.51 -1.05 14.43
C GLY A 205 9.55 -1.88 15.27
N GLU A 206 9.87 -2.13 16.55
CA GLU A 206 9.11 -3.02 17.44
C GLU A 206 7.80 -2.40 18.00
N TRP A 207 7.42 -1.21 17.55
CA TRP A 207 6.19 -0.57 18.01
C TRP A 207 4.97 -1.13 17.30
N LYS A 208 3.98 -1.57 18.08
CA LYS A 208 2.62 -1.75 17.57
C LYS A 208 1.95 -0.36 17.54
N HIS A 209 1.24 -0.06 16.45
CA HIS A 209 0.57 1.23 16.26
C HIS A 209 -0.92 1.00 16.03
N TYR A 210 -1.74 1.81 16.69
CA TYR A 210 -3.16 1.91 16.36
C TYR A 210 -3.31 3.05 15.38
N PHE A 211 -3.73 2.67 14.18
CA PHE A 211 -3.99 3.59 13.10
C PHE A 211 -5.29 4.35 13.36
N PRO A 212 -5.34 5.68 13.12
CA PRO A 212 -6.52 6.47 13.44
C PRO A 212 -7.67 6.12 12.50
N GLU A 213 -8.84 5.93 13.09
CA GLU A 213 -10.10 5.67 12.40
C GLU A 213 -11.07 6.84 12.60
N PRO A 214 -11.99 7.12 11.65
CA PRO A 214 -12.96 8.21 11.76
C PRO A 214 -13.82 8.18 13.04
N GLU A 215 -14.04 6.98 13.58
CA GLU A 215 -14.87 6.75 14.77
C GLU A 215 -14.11 7.02 16.08
N THR A 216 -12.78 7.16 16.02
CA THR A 216 -11.94 7.32 17.21
C THR A 216 -11.63 8.80 17.49
N PRO A 217 -11.80 9.28 18.73
CA PRO A 217 -11.57 10.69 19.08
C PRO A 217 -10.08 11.00 19.28
N GLU A 218 -9.17 10.41 18.51
CA GLU A 218 -7.72 10.70 18.62
C GLU A 218 -7.32 12.04 17.97
N SER A 219 -8.29 12.78 17.44
CA SER A 219 -8.15 14.14 16.94
C SER A 219 -9.42 14.94 17.24
N GLY A 220 -9.27 16.25 17.37
CA GLY A 220 -10.40 17.13 17.60
C GLY A 220 -10.07 18.58 17.31
N THR A 221 -11.12 19.35 17.04
CA THR A 221 -11.05 20.81 16.94
C THR A 221 -11.84 21.39 18.11
N GLU A 222 -11.16 22.14 18.97
CA GLU A 222 -11.77 22.78 20.13
C GLU A 222 -11.46 24.27 20.09
N GLY A 223 -12.49 25.08 19.84
CA GLY A 223 -12.44 26.54 19.90
C GLY A 223 -11.26 27.14 19.10
N ASP A 224 -10.18 27.41 19.81
CA ASP A 224 -8.98 28.10 19.36
C ASP A 224 -7.82 27.18 18.93
N HIS A 225 -7.98 25.85 18.98
CA HIS A 225 -6.92 24.91 18.59
C HIS A 225 -7.43 23.58 18.01
N VAL A 226 -6.64 23.02 17.10
CA VAL A 226 -6.76 21.65 16.61
C VAL A 226 -5.75 20.80 17.35
N TRP A 227 -6.14 19.60 17.76
CA TRP A 227 -5.25 18.66 18.43
C TRP A 227 -5.35 17.25 17.82
N LYS A 228 -4.24 16.53 17.83
CA LYS A 228 -4.13 15.14 17.37
C LYS A 228 -3.23 14.36 18.31
N VAL A 229 -3.52 13.08 18.51
CA VAL A 229 -2.75 12.17 19.35
C VAL A 229 -2.48 10.91 18.57
N ARG A 230 -1.25 10.42 18.65
CA ARG A 230 -0.84 9.12 18.11
C ARG A 230 -0.14 8.30 19.16
N ARG A 231 -0.53 7.04 19.24
CA ARG A 231 -0.06 6.11 20.26
C ARG A 231 0.62 4.91 19.63
N TYR A 232 1.78 4.61 20.17
CA TYR A 232 2.63 3.48 19.80
C TYR A 232 2.91 2.70 21.08
N TYR A 233 2.81 1.38 21.05
CA TYR A 233 2.98 0.58 22.26
C TYR A 233 3.85 -0.65 22.05
N GLN A 234 4.54 -1.04 23.12
CA GLN A 234 5.26 -2.29 23.25
C GLN A 234 4.68 -3.05 24.45
N SER A 235 4.30 -4.30 24.24
CA SER A 235 3.75 -5.14 25.33
C SER A 235 4.89 -5.72 26.16
N ILE A 236 4.82 -5.55 27.48
CA ILE A 236 5.80 -6.10 28.41
C ILE A 236 5.41 -7.57 28.64
N GLY A 237 6.17 -8.49 28.03
CA GLY A 237 5.95 -9.94 28.12
C GLY A 237 6.22 -10.73 26.83
N GLU A 238 6.07 -10.12 25.65
CA GLU A 238 6.44 -10.78 24.37
C GLU A 238 7.96 -10.86 24.19
N GLN A 239 8.72 -9.93 24.76
CA GLN A 239 10.18 -9.87 24.57
C GLN A 239 11.00 -10.58 25.66
N GLU A 240 10.45 -10.77 26.86
CA GLU A 240 11.11 -11.60 27.88
C GLU A 240 11.24 -13.05 27.41
N LYS A 241 10.28 -13.53 26.59
CA LYS A 241 10.38 -14.80 25.87
C LYS A 241 11.49 -14.77 24.81
N ASN A 242 11.56 -13.74 23.96
CA ASN A 242 12.59 -13.65 22.92
C ASN A 242 14.04 -13.59 23.46
N THR A 243 14.24 -13.09 24.68
CA THR A 243 15.57 -13.04 25.35
C THR A 243 15.88 -14.28 26.19
N THR A 244 14.88 -15.05 26.64
CA THR A 244 15.11 -16.33 27.33
C THR A 244 15.15 -17.54 26.39
N GLU A 245 14.50 -17.48 25.23
CA GLU A 245 14.52 -18.52 24.20
C GLU A 245 15.84 -18.57 23.41
N THR A 246 16.66 -17.52 23.45
CA THR A 246 18.01 -17.53 22.86
C THR A 246 19.04 -18.36 23.66
N LYS A 247 18.62 -19.10 24.70
CA LYS A 247 19.48 -20.02 25.47
C LYS A 247 18.97 -21.46 25.60
N LYS A 248 17.96 -21.89 24.85
CA LYS A 248 17.63 -23.32 24.75
C LYS A 248 17.52 -23.74 23.29
N ASN A 249 18.63 -24.30 22.80
CA ASN A 249 18.69 -25.06 21.57
C ASN A 249 17.80 -26.30 21.70
N GLU A 250 16.62 -26.30 21.08
CA GLU A 250 15.94 -27.51 20.60
C GLU A 250 15.20 -27.21 19.28
N PRO A 251 15.04 -28.21 18.40
CA PRO A 251 15.07 -28.02 16.96
C PRO A 251 13.71 -27.62 16.36
N GLU A 252 13.82 -27.00 15.19
CA GLU A 252 12.76 -26.60 14.26
C GLU A 252 11.55 -27.54 14.20
N SER A 253 10.43 -27.15 14.80
CA SER A 253 9.09 -27.53 14.32
C SER A 253 8.43 -26.32 13.67
N LYS A 254 8.38 -26.36 12.34
CA LYS A 254 7.72 -25.37 11.49
C LYS A 254 6.23 -25.27 11.84
N ASN A 255 5.76 -24.02 11.99
CA ASN A 255 4.37 -23.56 11.79
C ASN A 255 3.28 -23.89 12.84
N GLY A 256 3.54 -23.71 14.15
CA GLY A 256 2.45 -23.79 15.16
C GLY A 256 2.49 -22.77 16.31
N PHE A 257 3.67 -22.28 16.67
CA PHE A 257 3.91 -21.76 18.03
C PHE A 257 3.40 -20.34 18.35
N SER A 258 2.75 -19.62 17.42
CA SER A 258 2.22 -18.28 17.69
C SER A 258 0.69 -18.21 17.81
N ARG A 259 -0.03 -19.15 17.17
CA ARG A 259 -1.50 -19.11 17.13
C ARG A 259 -2.11 -19.71 18.40
N GLU A 260 -1.54 -20.79 18.91
CA GLU A 260 -2.05 -21.51 20.09
C GLU A 260 -1.90 -20.69 21.38
N GLU A 261 -0.81 -19.93 21.56
CA GLU A 261 -0.65 -19.05 22.72
C GLU A 261 -1.57 -17.83 22.68
N GLU A 262 -1.84 -17.27 21.50
CA GLU A 262 -2.84 -16.20 21.33
C GLU A 262 -4.25 -16.75 21.58
N TRP A 263 -4.56 -17.95 21.08
CA TRP A 263 -5.82 -18.64 21.35
C TRP A 263 -5.98 -18.98 22.83
N GLU A 264 -4.93 -19.42 23.53
CA GLU A 264 -5.00 -19.63 24.98
C GLU A 264 -5.22 -18.33 25.75
N LYS A 265 -4.60 -17.22 25.33
CA LYS A 265 -4.85 -15.90 25.94
C LYS A 265 -6.29 -15.44 25.71
N ILE A 266 -6.81 -15.62 24.49
CA ILE A 266 -8.19 -15.29 24.13
C ILE A 266 -9.16 -16.21 24.89
N TYR A 267 -8.88 -17.51 24.94
CA TYR A 267 -9.68 -18.52 25.64
C TYR A 267 -9.72 -18.26 27.15
N ARG A 268 -8.57 -18.04 27.80
CA ARG A 268 -8.51 -17.69 29.23
C ARG A 268 -9.25 -16.40 29.54
N SER A 269 -9.16 -15.39 28.66
CA SER A 269 -9.91 -14.13 28.80
C SER A 269 -11.43 -14.28 28.66
N GLN A 270 -11.90 -15.35 28.01
CA GLN A 270 -13.32 -15.66 27.84
C GLN A 270 -13.83 -16.66 28.87
N SER A 271 -13.01 -17.62 29.30
CA SER A 271 -13.39 -18.69 30.24
C SER A 271 -13.36 -18.23 31.69
N GLU A 272 -12.38 -17.42 32.05
CA GLU A 272 -12.30 -16.80 33.37
C GLU A 272 -13.03 -15.46 33.26
N LYS A 273 -14.15 -15.27 33.97
CA LYS A 273 -14.93 -14.01 34.02
C LYS A 273 -14.15 -12.82 34.63
N PHE A 274 -12.82 -12.83 34.58
CA PHE A 274 -11.99 -11.69 34.89
C PHE A 274 -12.16 -10.65 33.78
N LEU A 275 -12.36 -9.39 34.19
CA LEU A 275 -12.15 -8.22 33.34
C LEU A 275 -10.83 -8.41 32.60
N TYR A 276 -10.86 -8.34 31.26
CA TYR A 276 -9.73 -8.60 30.37
C TYR A 276 -8.38 -8.13 30.95
N TYR A 277 -7.55 -9.06 31.44
CA TYR A 277 -6.19 -8.74 31.90
C TYR A 277 -5.40 -8.14 30.73
N ARG A 278 -5.14 -6.83 30.80
CA ARG A 278 -4.28 -6.15 29.84
C ARG A 278 -2.86 -6.14 30.39
N PRO A 279 -1.88 -6.76 29.71
CA PRO A 279 -0.50 -6.72 30.17
C PRO A 279 -0.01 -5.28 30.24
N ASP A 280 0.92 -5.02 31.14
CA ASP A 280 1.58 -3.73 31.23
C ASP A 280 2.27 -3.40 29.90
N ARG A 281 2.26 -2.13 29.48
CA ARG A 281 2.81 -1.70 28.19
C ARG A 281 3.70 -0.48 28.37
N ILE A 282 4.73 -0.39 27.54
CA ILE A 282 5.41 0.88 27.29
C ILE A 282 4.64 1.59 26.18
N LEU A 283 4.18 2.80 26.46
CA LEU A 283 3.40 3.62 25.55
C LEU A 283 4.22 4.85 25.14
N PHE A 284 4.50 4.98 23.85
CA PHE A 284 5.01 6.19 23.25
C PHE A 284 3.86 6.96 22.61
N THR A 285 3.76 8.25 22.93
CA THR A 285 2.68 9.12 22.46
C THR A 285 3.26 10.37 21.81
N ILE A 286 2.74 10.70 20.62
CA ILE A 286 2.99 11.95 19.92
C ILE A 286 1.70 12.77 19.98
N GLY A 287 1.74 13.93 20.60
CA GLY A 287 0.67 14.91 20.59
C GLY A 287 1.02 16.06 19.65
N LEU A 288 0.08 16.47 18.82
CA LEU A 288 0.23 17.55 17.84
C LEU A 288 -0.86 18.58 18.10
N THR A 289 -0.52 19.87 18.21
CA THR A 289 -1.52 20.94 18.27
C THR A 289 -1.23 22.06 17.28
N TYR A 290 -2.29 22.59 16.67
CA TYR A 290 -2.24 23.75 15.80
C TYR A 290 -3.13 24.87 16.36
N HIS A 291 -2.56 26.05 16.54
CA HIS A 291 -3.20 27.22 17.14
C HIS A 291 -3.40 28.30 16.06
N PRO A 292 -4.56 28.36 15.37
CA PRO A 292 -4.81 29.35 14.33
C PRO A 292 -4.82 30.80 14.84
N VAL A 293 -5.25 31.02 16.09
CA VAL A 293 -5.24 32.33 16.76
C VAL A 293 -3.97 32.43 17.61
N ALA A 294 -3.45 33.65 17.82
CA ALA A 294 -2.28 33.91 18.64
C ALA A 294 -2.34 33.08 19.94
N ALA A 295 -1.43 32.12 20.05
CA ALA A 295 -1.48 31.11 21.10
C ALA A 295 -1.38 31.79 22.48
N VAL A 296 -2.39 31.59 23.33
CA VAL A 296 -2.33 31.95 24.76
C VAL A 296 -1.19 31.19 25.46
N TYR A 297 -0.78 30.07 24.86
CA TYR A 297 0.31 29.24 25.34
C TYR A 297 1.67 29.77 24.88
N ASN A 298 2.63 29.72 25.81
CA ASN A 298 4.06 29.90 25.61
C ASN A 298 4.79 28.58 25.88
N SER A 299 6.09 28.52 25.56
CA SER A 299 6.90 27.32 25.78
C SER A 299 6.97 26.87 27.26
N LYS A 300 6.66 27.75 28.21
CA LYS A 300 6.67 27.45 29.65
C LYS A 300 5.36 26.83 30.14
N ASN A 301 4.20 27.20 29.58
CA ASN A 301 2.88 26.77 30.03
C ASN A 301 2.20 25.77 29.09
N TYR A 302 2.77 25.48 27.91
CA TYR A 302 2.18 24.59 26.92
C TYR A 302 1.83 23.19 27.46
N PHE A 303 2.53 22.72 28.50
CA PHE A 303 2.20 21.47 29.18
C PHE A 303 0.78 21.45 29.77
N GLN A 304 0.23 22.61 30.15
CA GLN A 304 -1.10 22.74 30.76
C GLN A 304 -2.22 22.36 29.79
N LEU A 305 -2.04 22.63 28.50
CA LEU A 305 -2.98 22.20 27.47
C LEU A 305 -3.08 20.67 27.46
N TRP A 306 -1.94 19.98 27.49
CA TRP A 306 -1.91 18.52 27.47
C TRP A 306 -2.37 17.91 28.80
N ASP A 307 -2.15 18.59 29.92
CA ASP A 307 -2.72 18.19 31.21
C ASP A 307 -4.25 18.22 31.15
N LEU A 308 -4.83 19.28 30.58
CA LEU A 308 -6.27 19.38 30.37
C LEU A 308 -6.81 18.27 29.46
N LYS A 309 -6.13 17.98 28.33
CA LYS A 309 -6.52 16.88 27.43
C LYS A 309 -6.42 15.50 28.07
N ARG A 310 -5.52 15.32 29.04
CA ARG A 310 -5.38 14.07 29.79
C ARG A 310 -6.32 14.00 31.00
N GLY A 311 -7.09 15.06 31.27
CA GLY A 311 -7.97 15.14 32.42
C GLY A 311 -7.23 15.34 33.75
N ILE A 312 -6.00 15.85 33.72
CA ILE A 312 -5.20 16.12 34.92
C ILE A 312 -5.73 17.39 35.59
N ASN A 313 -6.67 17.20 36.50
CA ASN A 313 -7.27 18.22 37.34
C ASN A 313 -6.75 18.11 38.79
N PRO A 314 -6.90 19.15 39.64
CA PRO A 314 -6.45 19.11 41.04
C PRO A 314 -6.96 17.90 41.85
N ARG A 315 -8.15 17.39 41.51
CA ARG A 315 -8.71 16.15 42.06
C ARG A 315 -7.89 14.93 41.66
N THR A 316 -7.69 14.74 40.35
CA THR A 316 -6.92 13.59 39.82
C THR A 316 -5.46 13.60 40.26
N VAL A 317 -4.88 14.78 40.46
CA VAL A 317 -3.51 14.93 40.99
C VAL A 317 -3.40 14.33 42.40
N ARG A 318 -4.42 14.54 43.24
CA ARG A 318 -4.47 13.95 44.59
C ARG A 318 -4.80 12.45 44.54
N GLU A 319 -5.71 12.03 43.67
CA GLU A 319 -6.12 10.62 43.57
C GLU A 319 -5.01 9.70 43.01
N MET A 320 -4.19 10.21 42.09
CA MET A 320 -3.12 9.44 41.44
C MET A 320 -1.72 9.73 42.01
N ASP A 321 -1.62 10.52 43.08
CA ASP A 321 -0.34 10.99 43.64
C ASP A 321 0.61 11.58 42.55
N PHE A 322 0.05 12.35 41.63
CA PHE A 322 0.78 12.85 40.46
C PHE A 322 1.85 13.87 40.86
N ARG A 323 3.10 13.61 40.51
CA ARG A 323 4.25 14.48 40.77
C ARG A 323 5.05 14.71 39.49
N ARG A 324 5.20 15.96 39.08
CA ARG A 324 6.04 16.36 37.94
C ARG A 324 7.30 17.07 38.43
N LYS A 325 8.46 16.62 37.97
CA LYS A 325 9.76 17.28 38.17
C LYS A 325 10.32 17.71 36.81
N LYS A 326 10.81 18.94 36.73
CA LYS A 326 11.52 19.42 35.53
C LYS A 326 12.98 18.95 35.58
N GLU A 327 13.44 18.34 34.49
CA GLU A 327 14.82 17.90 34.29
C GLU A 327 15.33 18.53 32.98
N GLU A 328 16.14 19.59 33.12
CA GLU A 328 16.67 20.41 32.01
C GLU A 328 15.57 20.86 31.02
N ASN A 329 15.48 20.17 29.87
CA ASN A 329 14.56 20.41 28.76
C ASN A 329 13.40 19.41 28.68
N SER A 330 13.23 18.57 29.71
CA SER A 330 12.21 17.53 29.79
C SER A 330 11.51 17.55 31.15
N TYR A 331 10.40 16.83 31.26
CA TYR A 331 9.69 16.62 32.51
C TYR A 331 9.62 15.13 32.81
N VAL A 332 9.80 14.79 34.09
CA VAL A 332 9.61 13.46 34.62
C VAL A 332 8.40 13.50 35.55
N SER A 333 7.34 12.85 35.13
CA SER A 333 6.09 12.74 35.87
C SER A 333 5.94 11.33 36.44
N ARG A 334 5.58 11.21 37.71
CA ARG A 334 5.30 9.94 38.40
C ARG A 334 3.89 9.96 38.94
N PHE A 335 3.18 8.85 38.81
CA PHE A 335 1.82 8.70 39.34
C PHE A 335 1.45 7.23 39.46
N ASP A 336 0.42 6.96 40.24
CA ASP A 336 -0.14 5.63 40.40
C ASP A 336 -1.34 5.44 39.48
N TYR A 337 -1.26 4.43 38.60
CA TYR A 337 -2.35 4.06 37.71
C TYR A 337 -3.13 2.88 38.29
N PHE A 338 -4.45 3.00 38.28
CA PHE A 338 -5.36 1.93 38.71
C PHE A 338 -5.97 1.28 37.47
N HIS A 339 -5.65 0.01 37.25
CA HIS A 339 -6.30 -0.80 36.21
C HIS A 339 -7.77 -1.01 36.56
N LYS A 340 -8.59 -1.32 35.54
CA LYS A 340 -10.00 -1.72 35.74
C LYS A 340 -10.14 -2.93 36.67
N ASP A 341 -9.09 -3.75 36.74
CA ASP A 341 -9.02 -4.95 37.56
C ASP A 341 -8.68 -4.64 39.04
N GLY A 342 -8.53 -3.36 39.40
CA GLY A 342 -8.19 -2.89 40.75
C GLY A 342 -6.68 -2.88 41.07
N ARG A 343 -5.83 -3.36 40.15
CA ARG A 343 -4.37 -3.36 40.33
C ARG A 343 -3.82 -1.93 40.29
N LYS A 344 -3.08 -1.56 41.34
CA LYS A 344 -2.28 -0.33 41.40
C LYS A 344 -0.89 -0.57 40.77
N VAL A 345 -0.52 0.24 39.78
CA VAL A 345 0.78 0.18 39.11
C VAL A 345 1.43 1.57 39.14
N PRO A 346 2.62 1.73 39.77
CA PRO A 346 3.35 2.98 39.68
C PRO A 346 3.89 3.17 38.26
N MET A 347 3.57 4.31 37.67
CA MET A 347 3.90 4.67 36.30
C MET A 347 4.86 5.86 36.28
N VAL A 348 5.75 5.86 35.28
CA VAL A 348 6.64 6.98 34.99
C VAL A 348 6.40 7.48 33.58
N PHE A 349 6.30 8.80 33.44
CA PHE A 349 6.16 9.55 32.21
C PHE A 349 7.40 10.41 32.01
N LEU A 350 8.07 10.26 30.87
CA LEU A 350 9.09 11.19 30.41
C LEU A 350 8.48 12.02 29.28
N GLU A 351 8.52 13.34 29.43
CA GLU A 351 7.74 14.26 28.61
C GLU A 351 8.62 15.39 28.05
N LYS A 352 8.40 15.73 26.79
CA LYS A 352 9.05 16.85 26.13
C LYS A 352 8.03 17.63 25.32
N TYR A 353 8.10 18.94 25.46
CA TYR A 353 7.14 19.88 24.91
C TYR A 353 7.87 20.86 24.00
N TYR A 354 7.33 21.07 22.81
CA TYR A 354 7.78 22.09 21.89
C TYR A 354 6.60 22.95 21.50
N LEU A 355 6.78 24.27 21.47
CA LEU A 355 5.81 25.20 20.94
C LEU A 355 6.58 26.24 20.13
N ARG A 356 6.32 26.27 18.83
CA ARG A 356 6.94 27.23 17.90
C ARG A 356 5.86 27.85 17.03
N GLU A 357 5.76 29.17 17.07
CA GLU A 357 4.71 29.93 16.39
C GLU A 357 3.33 29.38 16.79
N ASN A 358 2.63 28.76 15.84
CA ASN A 358 1.29 28.21 16.00
C ASN A 358 1.29 26.68 16.14
N ARG A 359 2.46 26.03 16.19
CA ARG A 359 2.60 24.57 16.18
C ARG A 359 3.16 24.08 17.49
N GLY A 360 2.40 23.21 18.14
CA GLY A 360 2.77 22.54 19.37
C GLY A 360 3.02 21.05 19.14
N LEU A 361 4.07 20.52 19.77
CA LEU A 361 4.42 19.11 19.77
C LEU A 361 4.61 18.63 21.20
N LEU A 362 4.09 17.45 21.47
CA LEU A 362 4.29 16.68 22.67
C LEU A 362 4.89 15.33 22.29
N PHE A 363 6.02 15.00 22.90
CA PHE A 363 6.55 13.63 22.87
C PHE A 363 6.57 13.10 24.28
N THR A 364 5.90 11.96 24.52
CA THR A 364 5.95 11.31 25.82
C THR A 364 6.17 9.82 25.69
N ILE A 365 6.96 9.26 26.61
CA ILE A 365 7.02 7.82 26.84
C ILE A 365 6.55 7.51 28.25
N ALA A 366 5.73 6.48 28.37
CA ALA A 366 5.02 6.09 29.57
C ALA A 366 5.20 4.60 29.80
N GLY A 367 5.39 4.18 31.04
CA GLY A 367 5.41 2.76 31.38
C GLY A 367 5.55 2.53 32.88
N PRO A 368 5.49 1.26 33.32
CA PRO A 368 5.64 0.91 34.72
C PRO A 368 7.02 1.31 35.25
N GLU A 369 7.09 1.81 36.48
CA GLU A 369 8.34 2.25 37.12
C GLU A 369 9.37 1.12 37.22
N LYS A 370 8.91 -0.14 37.30
CA LYS A 370 9.77 -1.34 37.26
C LYS A 370 10.66 -1.41 36.00
N GLN A 371 10.24 -0.80 34.89
CA GLN A 371 10.93 -0.80 33.60
C GLN A 371 11.62 0.54 33.29
N ILE A 372 11.91 1.36 34.32
CA ILE A 372 12.42 2.72 34.14
C ILE A 372 13.73 2.79 33.35
N GLU A 373 14.63 1.82 33.51
CA GLU A 373 15.90 1.77 32.78
C GLU A 373 15.68 1.64 31.27
N ARG A 374 14.82 0.70 30.89
CA ARG A 374 14.39 0.50 29.50
C ARG A 374 13.67 1.73 28.95
N ILE A 375 12.76 2.32 29.72
CA ILE A 375 12.05 3.54 29.32
C ILE A 375 13.04 4.68 29.06
N ARG A 376 14.05 4.86 29.93
CA ARG A 376 15.10 5.87 29.75
C ARG A 376 15.98 5.59 28.53
N GLN A 377 16.31 4.32 28.27
CA GLN A 377 17.07 3.94 27.08
C GLN A 377 16.32 4.32 25.79
N VAL A 378 15.05 3.91 25.70
CA VAL A 378 14.19 4.26 24.56
C VAL A 378 14.02 5.78 24.44
N TRP A 379 13.80 6.48 25.55
CA TRP A 379 13.69 7.94 25.59
C TRP A 379 14.95 8.65 25.10
N SER A 380 16.13 8.15 25.47
CA SER A 380 17.41 8.70 25.01
C SER A 380 17.58 8.53 23.51
N GLN A 381 17.28 7.33 22.97
CA GLN A 381 17.32 7.05 21.53
C GLN A 381 16.38 7.95 20.74
N LEU A 382 15.13 8.10 21.21
CA LEU A 382 14.14 8.98 20.60
C LEU A 382 14.63 10.43 20.55
N ASN A 383 15.17 10.94 21.67
CA ASN A 383 15.63 12.32 21.75
C ASN A 383 16.85 12.62 20.88
N GLN A 384 17.76 11.64 20.71
CA GLN A 384 18.94 11.81 19.84
C GLN A 384 18.55 11.95 18.37
N LYS A 385 17.47 11.29 17.95
CA LYS A 385 17.03 11.24 16.55
C LYS A 385 15.77 12.05 16.25
N LEU A 386 15.35 12.89 17.19
CA LEU A 386 14.21 13.79 17.03
C LEU A 386 14.68 15.11 16.42
N ILE A 387 14.12 15.46 15.27
CA ILE A 387 14.33 16.74 14.59
C ILE A 387 13.00 17.48 14.56
N VAL A 388 13.01 18.74 15.01
CA VAL A 388 11.86 19.65 14.99
C VAL A 388 12.31 20.96 14.35
N GLU A 389 11.62 21.41 13.29
CA GLU A 389 12.04 22.54 12.45
C GLU A 389 11.21 23.82 12.59
#